data_AF-A0A9W8YE80-F1
#
_entry.id   AF-A0A9W8YE80-F1
#
_cell.length_a   1.000
_cell.length_b   1.000
_cell.length_c   1.000
_cell.angle_alpha   90.00
_cell.angle_beta   90.00
_cell.angle_gamma   90.00
#
_symmetry.space_group_name_H-M   'P 1'
#
loop_
_entity.id
_entity.type
_entity.pdbx_description
1 polymer ?
#
loop_
_entity_poly.entity_id
_entity_poly.type
_entity_poly.pdbx_seq_one_letter_code
_entity_poly.pdbx_strand_id
1 'polypeptide(L)'
;MSVYVPLPPFSKAVTQEAVEAETESMSPTGIINHILTLSTYMLNLVEHGNFFGKPKNDPFSASLRTFYDRLHNGQFGLSSLPPQFLDEERIMARSLERTKAPAALRPLADFEDLYYALIGRMKDIHHLLNMRLKSGFNEMAADLFEEGPTMTSLHDSLSKYWDILNDPSCGKALDDAIRMEKAEAMHEEILFRVQNHELSPAEGEEDVARLWDHEVYNGIQGLWYINGFAPAMIAATLEEKYRVVFRLEKEAHKRKMEEEQQAEMQMIMDARNSTQQETTNQRNPEVHMSTQQVDKKPRVASNHPVQLAPQQYKVVDEHLHQNPEQERAQQEKLRSDLEWQMKTQRVAEYRDYLRSRASPDAKYIMELAARNSQMMRK
;
A
#
# COMPACT_ATOMS: atom_id res chain seq x y z
N MET A 1 32.61 11.13 40.28
CA MET A 1 31.50 10.27 39.83
C MET A 1 30.45 11.20 39.24
N SER A 2 30.15 11.08 37.95
CA SER A 2 29.08 11.89 37.34
C SER A 2 27.74 11.44 37.94
N VAL A 3 26.94 12.38 38.44
CA VAL A 3 25.62 12.09 38.99
C VAL A 3 24.71 11.74 37.82
N TYR A 4 24.26 10.48 37.77
CA TYR A 4 23.29 10.05 36.76
C TYR A 4 21.97 10.80 36.95
N VAL A 5 21.53 11.50 35.90
CA VAL A 5 20.21 12.12 35.83
C VAL A 5 19.45 11.40 34.70
N PRO A 6 18.40 10.62 35.01
CA PRO A 6 17.59 9.98 33.98
C PRO A 6 16.88 11.02 33.12
N LEU A 7 16.65 10.70 31.85
CA LEU A 7 15.77 11.52 31.02
C LEU A 7 14.34 11.43 31.55
N PRO A 8 13.57 12.54 31.53
CA PRO A 8 12.15 12.50 31.89
C PRO A 8 11.41 11.41 31.09
N PRO A 9 10.52 10.64 31.73
CA PRO A 9 9.66 9.71 30.99
C PRO A 9 8.71 10.49 30.10
N PHE A 10 8.25 9.85 29.01
CA PHE A 10 7.14 10.37 28.24
C PHE A 10 5.87 10.48 29.09
N SER A 11 4.93 11.34 28.66
CA SER A 11 3.60 11.42 29.24
C SER A 11 2.90 10.06 29.16
N LYS A 12 1.96 9.80 30.08
CA LYS A 12 1.26 8.50 30.12
C LYS A 12 0.56 8.25 28.79
N ALA A 13 0.68 7.02 28.29
CA ALA A 13 0.01 6.62 27.06
C ALA A 13 -1.50 6.89 27.14
N VAL A 14 -2.07 7.41 26.04
CA VAL A 14 -3.50 7.63 25.90
C VAL A 14 -4.22 6.28 26.00
N THR A 15 -5.39 6.32 26.63
CA THR A 15 -6.23 5.15 26.87
C THR A 15 -7.37 5.12 25.86
N GLN A 16 -7.95 3.94 25.63
CA GLN A 16 -9.13 3.80 24.78
C GLN A 16 -10.27 4.66 25.30
N GLU A 17 -10.50 4.65 26.61
CA GLU A 17 -11.56 5.41 27.27
C GLU A 17 -11.39 6.91 27.08
N ALA A 18 -10.15 7.41 27.09
CA ALA A 18 -9.88 8.83 26.84
C ALA A 18 -10.19 9.23 25.39
N VAL A 19 -9.92 8.35 24.43
CA VAL A 19 -10.22 8.59 23.01
C VAL A 19 -11.73 8.50 22.74
N GLU A 20 -12.42 7.54 23.35
CA GLU A 20 -13.87 7.41 23.24
C GLU A 20 -14.63 8.57 23.89
N ALA A 21 -14.08 9.15 24.97
CA ALA A 21 -14.64 10.34 25.61
C ALA A 21 -14.35 11.64 24.85
N GLU A 22 -13.41 11.62 23.91
CA GLU A 22 -13.03 12.80 23.14
C GLU A 22 -14.06 13.12 22.05
N THR A 23 -14.47 14.39 22.00
CA THR A 23 -15.46 14.87 21.03
C THR A 23 -14.83 15.57 19.84
N GLU A 24 -13.63 16.12 20.01
CA GLU A 24 -12.92 16.84 18.96
C GLU A 24 -11.84 15.97 18.33
N SER A 25 -11.84 15.88 17.00
CA SER A 25 -10.81 15.15 16.25
C SER A 25 -9.77 16.13 15.68
N MET A 26 -8.49 15.80 15.81
CA MET A 26 -7.42 16.55 15.15
C MET A 26 -7.53 16.41 13.62
N SER A 27 -7.08 17.44 12.88
CA SER A 27 -7.10 17.41 11.41
C SER A 27 -6.27 16.25 10.85
N PRO A 28 -6.83 15.39 9.97
CA PRO A 28 -6.11 14.28 9.36
C PRO A 28 -4.80 14.70 8.66
N THR A 29 -4.82 15.83 7.94
CA THR A 29 -3.64 16.36 7.24
C THR A 29 -2.53 16.72 8.22
N GLY A 30 -2.86 17.27 9.39
CA GLY A 30 -1.90 17.58 10.45
C GLY A 30 -1.22 16.32 10.98
N ILE A 31 -2.01 15.28 11.28
CA ILE A 31 -1.52 13.99 11.77
C ILE A 31 -0.60 13.34 10.74
N ILE A 32 -1.03 13.27 9.48
CA ILE A 32 -0.24 12.71 8.37
C ILE A 32 1.12 13.41 8.27
N ASN A 33 1.14 14.75 8.32
CA ASN A 33 2.38 15.51 8.28
C ASN A 33 3.29 15.17 9.47
N HIS A 34 2.75 15.09 10.69
CA HIS A 34 3.55 14.71 11.85
C HIS A 34 4.13 13.30 11.74
N ILE A 35 3.33 12.31 11.30
CA ILE A 35 3.79 10.93 11.10
C ILE A 35 4.91 10.88 10.05
N LEU A 36 4.74 11.52 8.90
CA LEU A 36 5.74 11.51 7.81
C LEU A 36 7.01 12.25 8.18
N THR A 37 6.90 13.45 8.78
CA THR A 37 8.05 14.23 9.23
C THR A 37 8.84 13.46 10.27
N LEU A 38 8.17 12.87 11.26
CA LEU A 38 8.85 12.13 12.30
C LEU A 38 9.46 10.83 11.79
N SER A 39 8.77 10.11 10.91
CA SER A 39 9.29 8.88 10.30
C SER A 39 10.58 9.17 9.52
N THR A 40 10.57 10.20 8.66
CA THR A 40 11.75 10.67 7.94
C THR A 40 12.89 11.03 8.90
N TYR A 41 12.58 11.78 9.97
CA TYR A 41 13.57 12.16 10.96
C TYR A 41 14.20 10.93 11.66
N MET A 42 13.38 9.97 12.09
CA MET A 42 13.87 8.74 12.72
C MET A 42 14.71 7.88 11.79
N LEU A 43 14.32 7.76 10.51
CA LEU A 43 15.10 7.01 9.53
C LEU A 43 16.45 7.68 9.28
N ASN A 44 16.49 9.01 9.12
CA ASN A 44 17.73 9.76 8.97
C ASN A 44 18.67 9.58 10.17
N LEU A 45 18.16 9.57 11.40
CA LEU A 45 18.96 9.32 12.61
C LEU A 45 19.64 7.94 12.59
N VAL A 46 18.95 6.92 12.07
CA VAL A 46 19.45 5.55 12.00
C VAL A 46 20.47 5.38 10.87
N GLU A 47 20.28 6.09 9.75
CA GLU A 47 21.18 6.02 8.60
C GLU A 47 22.53 6.70 8.88
N HIS A 48 22.54 7.80 9.64
CA HIS A 48 23.76 8.57 9.93
C HIS A 48 24.48 8.14 11.22
N GLY A 49 23.79 7.43 12.12
CA GLY A 49 24.31 7.08 13.44
C GLY A 49 24.53 5.58 13.65
N ASN A 50 25.72 5.19 14.10
CA ASN A 50 25.95 3.84 14.65
C ASN A 50 25.35 3.67 16.06
N PHE A 51 24.78 4.74 16.63
CA PHE A 51 24.27 4.78 17.99
C PHE A 51 23.22 3.70 18.26
N PHE A 52 22.36 3.43 17.26
CA PHE A 52 21.26 2.47 17.32
C PHE A 52 21.61 1.09 16.73
N GLY A 53 22.89 0.86 16.41
CA GLY A 53 23.33 -0.33 15.67
C GLY A 53 23.03 -0.22 14.17
N LYS A 54 23.49 -1.22 13.41
CA LYS A 54 23.24 -1.28 11.96
C LYS A 54 21.76 -1.60 11.70
N PRO A 55 21.06 -0.81 10.88
CA PRO A 55 19.69 -1.14 10.52
C PRO A 55 19.66 -2.49 9.78
N LYS A 56 18.75 -3.37 10.21
CA LYS A 56 18.41 -4.56 9.43
C LYS A 56 17.41 -4.12 8.36
N ASN A 57 17.90 -3.92 7.14
CA ASN A 57 17.06 -3.56 5.99
C ASN A 57 16.44 -4.83 5.38
N ASP A 58 15.66 -5.56 6.18
CA ASP A 58 14.85 -6.67 5.67
C ASP A 58 13.48 -6.13 5.21
N PRO A 59 13.19 -6.09 3.89
CA PRO A 59 11.92 -5.58 3.40
C PRO A 59 10.73 -6.48 3.78
N PHE A 60 10.99 -7.67 4.33
CA PHE A 60 9.98 -8.63 4.78
C PHE A 60 9.87 -8.71 6.32
N SER A 61 10.33 -7.68 7.03
CA SER A 61 10.16 -7.52 8.47
C SER A 61 9.34 -6.25 8.78
N ALA A 62 8.51 -6.31 9.81
CA ALA A 62 7.66 -5.22 10.25
C ALA A 62 8.47 -4.13 10.97
N SER A 63 9.07 -3.24 10.18
CA SER A 63 9.89 -2.14 10.68
C SER A 63 9.35 -0.78 10.24
N LEU A 64 9.77 0.30 10.93
CA LEU A 64 9.46 1.67 10.52
C LEU A 64 9.87 1.94 9.07
N ARG A 65 11.06 1.46 8.67
CA ARG A 65 11.58 1.60 7.30
C ARG A 65 10.69 0.88 6.32
N THR A 66 10.31 -0.36 6.61
CA THR A 66 9.43 -1.16 5.76
C THR A 66 8.12 -0.42 5.53
N PHE A 67 7.37 -0.06 6.58
CA PHE A 67 6.07 0.60 6.40
C PHE A 67 6.18 1.97 5.72
N TYR A 68 7.24 2.74 6.00
CA TYR A 68 7.51 3.99 5.32
C TYR A 68 7.73 3.78 3.82
N ASP A 69 8.59 2.83 3.43
CA ASP A 69 8.86 2.50 2.03
C ASP A 69 7.61 1.97 1.33
N ARG A 70 6.84 1.09 1.99
CA ARG A 70 5.58 0.57 1.46
C ARG A 70 4.63 1.72 1.13
N LEU A 71 4.43 2.64 2.07
CA LEU A 71 3.55 3.81 1.90
C LEU A 71 4.01 4.71 0.73
N HIS A 72 5.31 5.02 0.67
CA HIS A 72 5.89 5.86 -0.38
C HIS A 72 5.91 5.21 -1.77
N ASN A 73 6.02 3.90 -1.84
CA ASN A 73 5.91 3.12 -3.06
C ASN A 73 4.45 2.87 -3.49
N GLY A 74 3.50 3.50 -2.82
CA GLY A 74 2.07 3.39 -3.12
C GLY A 74 1.48 2.03 -2.76
N GLN A 75 2.16 1.21 -1.96
CA GLN A 75 1.62 -0.07 -1.53
C GLN A 75 0.52 0.16 -0.50
N PHE A 76 -0.55 -0.63 -0.57
CA PHE A 76 -1.60 -0.62 0.44
C PHE A 76 -1.13 -1.32 1.72
N GLY A 77 -1.73 -0.93 2.84
CA GLY A 77 -1.67 -1.71 4.07
C GLY A 77 -2.36 -3.06 3.91
N LEU A 78 -2.53 -3.79 5.01
CA LEU A 78 -3.37 -4.98 4.99
C LEU A 78 -4.79 -4.64 4.57
N SER A 79 -5.54 -5.67 4.16
CA SER A 79 -6.96 -5.48 3.89
C SER A 79 -7.69 -5.05 5.15
N SER A 80 -8.57 -4.06 4.99
CA SER A 80 -9.49 -3.60 6.03
C SER A 80 -10.65 -4.57 6.23
N LEU A 81 -10.77 -5.61 5.38
CA LEU A 81 -11.79 -6.64 5.54
C LEU A 81 -11.51 -7.52 6.77
N PRO A 82 -12.57 -7.99 7.45
CA PRO A 82 -12.44 -8.98 8.51
C PRO A 82 -11.73 -10.26 8.04
N PRO A 83 -10.99 -10.98 8.93
CA PRO A 83 -10.19 -12.15 8.57
C PRO A 83 -10.97 -13.27 7.86
N GLN A 84 -12.27 -13.42 8.12
CA GLN A 84 -13.09 -14.43 7.47
C GLN A 84 -13.28 -14.21 5.96
N PHE A 85 -13.02 -13.00 5.45
CA PHE A 85 -13.09 -12.66 4.02
C PHE A 85 -11.71 -12.67 3.34
N LEU A 86 -10.66 -13.05 4.08
CA LEU A 86 -9.28 -13.01 3.61
C LEU A 86 -8.75 -14.43 3.43
N ASP A 87 -8.57 -14.82 2.16
CA ASP A 87 -7.76 -15.96 1.77
C ASP A 87 -6.37 -15.50 1.26
N GLU A 88 -5.45 -16.44 1.07
CA GLU A 88 -4.09 -16.12 0.61
C GLU A 88 -4.07 -15.47 -0.78
N GLU A 89 -5.04 -15.79 -1.64
CA GLU A 89 -5.14 -15.24 -3.00
C GLU A 89 -5.53 -13.77 -2.97
N ARG A 90 -6.57 -13.39 -2.21
CA ARG A 90 -6.99 -12.00 -1.99
C ARG A 90 -5.90 -11.18 -1.30
N ILE A 91 -5.24 -11.77 -0.31
CA ILE A 91 -4.10 -11.13 0.36
C ILE A 91 -2.98 -10.83 -0.64
N MET A 92 -2.66 -11.80 -1.52
CA MET A 92 -1.63 -11.62 -2.55
C MET A 92 -2.05 -10.63 -3.63
N ALA A 93 -3.31 -10.67 -4.09
CA ALA A 93 -3.82 -9.71 -5.07
C ALA A 93 -3.68 -8.27 -4.55
N ARG A 94 -4.13 -8.02 -3.32
CA ARG A 94 -4.00 -6.70 -2.69
C ARG A 94 -2.54 -6.29 -2.45
N SER A 95 -1.66 -7.23 -2.09
CA SER A 95 -0.24 -6.92 -1.87
C SER A 95 0.49 -6.46 -3.14
N LEU A 96 -0.08 -6.76 -4.32
CA LEU A 96 0.42 -6.31 -5.62
C LEU A 96 -0.18 -4.97 -6.07
N GLU A 97 -1.32 -4.56 -5.51
CA GLU A 97 -1.98 -3.31 -5.85
C GLU A 97 -1.17 -2.08 -5.41
N ARG A 98 -1.19 -1.04 -6.24
CA ARG A 98 -0.47 0.21 -5.98
C ARG A 98 -1.37 1.41 -6.22
N THR A 99 -1.43 2.32 -5.26
CA THR A 99 -1.98 3.65 -5.47
C THR A 99 -0.98 4.55 -6.18
N LYS A 100 -1.49 5.45 -7.02
CA LYS A 100 -0.70 6.53 -7.63
C LYS A 100 -0.66 7.79 -6.74
N ALA A 101 -1.48 7.83 -5.70
CA ALA A 101 -1.52 8.97 -4.79
C ALA A 101 -0.21 9.05 -4.00
N PRO A 102 0.41 10.24 -3.91
CA PRO A 102 1.58 10.43 -3.05
C PRO A 102 1.19 10.23 -1.58
N ALA A 103 2.12 9.76 -0.75
CA ALA A 103 1.88 9.44 0.66
C ALA A 103 1.11 10.55 1.39
N ALA A 104 1.52 11.82 1.27
CA ALA A 104 0.88 12.95 1.95
C ALA A 104 -0.59 13.23 1.57
N LEU A 105 -1.10 12.64 0.50
CA LEU A 105 -2.49 12.78 0.04
C LEU A 105 -3.33 11.51 0.25
N ARG A 106 -2.75 10.48 0.87
CA ARG A 106 -3.46 9.23 1.17
C ARG A 106 -4.41 9.42 2.36
N PRO A 107 -5.49 8.63 2.45
CA PRO A 107 -6.37 8.63 3.63
C PRO A 107 -5.59 8.36 4.92
N LEU A 108 -6.05 8.91 6.04
CA LEU A 108 -5.39 8.73 7.34
C LEU A 108 -5.33 7.25 7.77
N ALA A 109 -6.32 6.44 7.38
CA ALA A 109 -6.33 5.00 7.67
C ALA A 109 -5.11 4.25 7.13
N ASP A 110 -4.55 4.69 5.99
CA ASP A 110 -3.34 4.10 5.39
C ASP A 110 -2.08 4.26 6.26
N PHE A 111 -2.14 5.12 7.29
CA PHE A 111 -1.01 5.41 8.19
C PHE A 111 -1.03 4.60 9.49
N GLU A 112 -2.02 3.73 9.70
CA GLU A 112 -2.16 2.94 10.93
C GLU A 112 -0.86 2.19 11.29
N ASP A 113 -0.32 1.40 10.36
CA ASP A 113 0.85 0.56 10.64
C ASP A 113 2.13 1.37 10.82
N LEU A 114 2.25 2.47 10.06
CA LEU A 114 3.36 3.41 10.19
C LEU A 114 3.32 4.12 11.56
N TYR A 115 2.13 4.52 12.01
CA TYR A 115 1.90 5.09 13.33
C TYR A 115 2.36 4.14 14.45
N TYR A 116 1.94 2.88 14.42
CA TYR A 116 2.37 1.91 15.44
C TYR A 116 3.89 1.69 15.43
N ALA A 117 4.48 1.51 14.25
CA ALA A 117 5.93 1.32 14.12
C ALA A 117 6.71 2.54 14.63
N LEU A 118 6.18 3.75 14.41
CA LEU A 118 6.74 5.00 14.87
C LEU A 118 6.69 5.12 16.40
N ILE A 119 5.54 4.84 17.02
CA ILE A 119 5.38 4.79 18.48
C ILE A 119 6.36 3.79 19.11
N GLY A 120 6.44 2.57 18.55
CA GLY A 120 7.40 1.55 19.00
C GLY A 120 8.84 2.06 18.91
N ARG A 121 9.21 2.71 17.80
CA ARG A 121 10.56 3.22 17.58
C ARG A 121 10.92 4.38 18.51
N MET A 122 10.00 5.31 18.77
CA MET A 122 10.25 6.42 19.71
C MET A 122 10.55 5.91 21.12
N LYS A 123 9.78 4.93 21.58
CA LYS A 123 9.97 4.31 22.90
C LYS A 123 11.28 3.52 22.98
N ASP A 124 11.64 2.81 21.91
CA ASP A 124 12.94 2.11 21.81
C ASP A 124 14.12 3.08 21.88
N ILE A 125 14.07 4.18 21.12
CA ILE A 125 15.10 5.22 21.16
C ILE A 125 15.20 5.85 22.54
N HIS A 126 14.08 6.21 23.18
CA HIS A 126 14.08 6.74 24.56
C HIS A 126 14.73 5.78 25.56
N HIS A 127 14.42 4.49 25.45
CA HIS A 127 15.03 3.46 26.29
C HIS A 127 16.55 3.37 26.06
N LEU A 128 17.00 3.38 24.81
CA LEU A 128 18.42 3.32 24.46
C LEU A 128 19.20 4.55 24.95
N LEU A 129 18.62 5.76 24.83
CA LEU A 129 19.22 6.98 25.38
C LEU A 129 19.42 6.87 26.89
N ASN A 130 18.39 6.45 27.63
CA ASN A 130 18.48 6.26 29.08
C ASN A 130 19.51 5.20 29.48
N MET A 131 19.58 4.09 28.75
CA MET A 131 20.57 3.04 28.97
C MET A 131 21.99 3.56 28.82
N ARG A 132 22.27 4.33 27.77
CA ARG A 132 23.60 4.91 27.48
C ARG A 132 24.03 5.94 28.51
N LEU A 133 23.10 6.83 28.91
CA LEU A 133 23.33 7.79 30.00
C LEU A 133 23.61 7.09 31.33
N LYS A 134 22.85 6.03 31.65
CA LYS A 134 23.03 5.25 32.88
C LYS A 134 24.37 4.53 32.95
N SER A 135 24.85 4.06 31.81
CA SER A 135 26.14 3.38 31.73
C SER A 135 27.34 4.34 31.63
N GLY A 136 27.09 5.64 31.52
CA GLY A 136 28.14 6.67 31.46
C GLY A 136 28.93 6.68 30.15
N PHE A 137 28.42 6.02 29.10
CA PHE A 137 29.05 6.04 27.77
C PHE A 137 28.91 7.39 27.06
N ASN A 138 27.88 8.16 27.43
CA ASN A 138 27.56 9.43 26.82
C ASN A 138 27.11 10.43 27.88
N GLU A 139 27.33 11.71 27.60
CA GLU A 139 26.78 12.84 28.36
C GLU A 139 25.53 13.39 27.67
N MET A 140 24.67 14.08 28.41
CA MET A 140 23.45 14.68 27.86
C MET A 140 23.72 15.68 26.71
N ALA A 141 24.83 16.41 26.81
CA ALA A 141 25.26 17.38 25.81
C ALA A 141 26.07 16.76 24.66
N ALA A 142 26.34 15.45 24.69
CA ALA A 142 27.07 14.78 23.62
C ALA A 142 26.18 14.61 22.39
N ASP A 143 26.75 14.92 21.22
CA ASP A 143 26.12 14.64 19.93
C ASP A 143 26.03 13.13 19.69
N LEU A 144 24.95 12.67 19.07
CA LEU A 144 24.74 11.25 18.78
C LEU A 144 25.64 10.72 17.65
N PHE A 145 25.99 11.60 16.72
CA PHE A 145 26.93 11.42 15.62
C PHE A 145 27.45 12.80 15.22
N GLU A 146 28.49 12.87 14.39
CA GLU A 146 29.06 14.13 13.92
C GLU A 146 27.98 15.00 13.26
N GLU A 147 27.82 16.24 13.75
CA GLU A 147 26.75 17.18 13.33
C GLU A 147 25.30 16.72 13.62
N GLY A 148 25.13 15.65 14.39
CA GLY A 148 23.82 15.14 14.84
C GLY A 148 23.26 15.92 16.03
N PRO A 149 22.01 15.63 16.44
CA PRO A 149 21.44 16.23 17.64
C PRO A 149 22.13 15.69 18.89
N THR A 150 22.15 16.50 19.95
CA THR A 150 22.50 16.05 21.30
C THR A 150 21.44 15.10 21.85
N MET A 151 21.80 14.31 22.88
CA MET A 151 20.83 13.44 23.55
C MET A 151 19.62 14.22 24.11
N THR A 152 19.86 15.38 24.71
CA THR A 152 18.80 16.25 25.21
C THR A 152 17.92 16.77 24.08
N SER A 153 18.51 17.27 23.00
CA SER A 153 17.75 17.81 21.85
C SER A 153 16.89 16.73 21.18
N LEU A 154 17.41 15.50 21.05
CA LEU A 154 16.63 14.37 20.55
C LEU A 154 15.48 14.01 21.51
N HIS A 155 15.75 13.94 22.82
CA HIS A 155 14.71 13.65 23.81
C HIS A 155 13.60 14.72 23.83
N ASP A 156 13.95 15.99 23.76
CA ASP A 156 13.00 17.10 23.71
C ASP A 156 12.13 17.00 22.44
N SER A 157 12.75 16.67 21.31
CA SER A 157 12.04 16.48 20.04
C SER A 157 11.07 15.29 20.14
N LEU A 158 11.56 14.14 20.62
CA LEU A 158 10.74 12.95 20.83
C LEU A 158 9.56 13.21 21.76
N SER A 159 9.78 13.95 22.84
CA SER A 159 8.73 14.26 23.83
C SER A 159 7.63 15.12 23.20
N LYS A 160 8.00 16.15 22.41
CA LYS A 160 7.02 16.98 21.69
C LYS A 160 6.17 16.15 20.72
N TYR A 161 6.80 15.28 19.94
CA TYR A 161 6.06 14.41 19.03
C TYR A 161 5.22 13.37 19.76
N TRP A 162 5.70 12.88 20.90
CA TRP A 162 4.95 11.94 21.72
C TRP A 162 3.67 12.59 22.20
N ASP A 163 3.74 13.82 22.73
CA ASP A 163 2.57 14.53 23.21
C ASP A 163 1.53 14.76 22.10
N ILE A 164 1.96 15.04 20.86
CA ILE A 164 1.07 15.19 19.70
C ILE A 164 0.42 13.85 19.30
N LEU A 165 1.22 12.78 19.16
CA LEU A 165 0.75 11.46 18.70
C LEU A 165 0.01 10.68 19.79
N ASN A 166 0.13 11.11 21.03
CA ASN A 166 -0.52 10.56 22.22
C ASN A 166 -1.63 11.47 22.74
N ASP A 167 -2.04 12.47 21.96
CA ASP A 167 -3.19 13.32 22.27
C ASP A 167 -4.51 12.55 21.98
N PRO A 168 -5.54 12.63 22.86
CA PRO A 168 -6.83 11.98 22.62
C PRO A 168 -7.48 12.35 21.29
N SER A 169 -7.37 13.61 20.84
CA SER A 169 -7.94 14.08 19.58
C SER A 169 -7.24 13.48 18.35
N CYS A 170 -5.94 13.19 18.46
CA CYS A 170 -5.17 12.46 17.44
C CYS A 170 -5.60 10.99 17.39
N GLY A 171 -5.73 10.35 18.56
CA GLY A 171 -6.25 9.00 18.69
C GLY A 171 -7.65 8.86 18.11
N LYS A 172 -8.54 9.82 18.38
CA LYS A 172 -9.92 9.86 17.88
C LYS A 172 -9.98 9.95 16.36
N ALA A 173 -9.19 10.85 15.76
CA ALA A 173 -9.12 10.99 14.31
C ALA A 173 -8.61 9.72 13.61
N LEU A 174 -7.57 9.06 14.17
CA LEU A 174 -7.07 7.78 13.64
C LEU A 174 -8.10 6.66 13.80
N ASP A 175 -8.72 6.54 14.98
CA ASP A 175 -9.74 5.54 15.27
C ASP A 175 -10.94 5.64 14.32
N ASP A 176 -11.47 6.85 14.13
CA ASP A 176 -12.60 7.10 13.24
C ASP A 176 -12.23 6.85 11.77
N ALA A 177 -11.02 7.24 11.34
CA ALA A 177 -10.55 6.99 9.98
C ALA A 177 -10.41 5.48 9.69
N ILE A 178 -9.81 4.72 10.61
CA ILE A 178 -9.64 3.26 10.47
C ILE A 178 -11.00 2.56 10.49
N ARG A 179 -11.90 2.98 11.39
CA ARG A 179 -13.26 2.43 11.47
C ARG A 179 -14.03 2.67 10.16
N MET A 180 -13.96 3.89 9.64
CA MET A 180 -14.59 4.28 8.36
C MET A 180 -14.06 3.42 7.21
N GLU A 181 -12.74 3.29 7.07
CA GLU A 181 -12.11 2.48 6.01
C GLU A 181 -12.55 1.01 6.08
N LYS A 182 -12.68 0.44 7.29
CA LYS A 182 -13.18 -0.92 7.50
C LYS A 182 -14.65 -1.06 7.12
N ALA A 183 -15.49 -0.08 7.48
CA ALA A 183 -16.89 -0.04 7.08
C ALA A 183 -17.03 0.08 5.55
N GLU A 184 -16.24 0.95 4.90
CA GLU A 184 -16.23 1.07 3.44
C GLU A 184 -15.80 -0.23 2.76
N ALA A 185 -14.74 -0.89 3.25
CA ALA A 185 -14.31 -2.17 2.71
C ALA A 185 -15.39 -3.26 2.85
N MET A 186 -16.08 -3.35 4.01
CA MET A 186 -17.18 -4.29 4.19
C MET A 186 -18.37 -3.98 3.29
N HIS A 187 -18.68 -2.70 3.08
CA HIS A 187 -19.71 -2.27 2.13
C HIS A 187 -19.36 -2.72 0.70
N GLU A 188 -18.13 -2.50 0.25
CA GLU A 188 -17.67 -2.97 -1.07
C GLU A 188 -17.76 -4.50 -1.21
N GLU A 189 -17.41 -5.26 -0.17
CA GLU A 189 -17.55 -6.71 -0.17
C GLU A 189 -19.02 -7.16 -0.26
N ILE A 190 -19.93 -6.50 0.46
CA ILE A 190 -21.38 -6.80 0.36
C ILE A 190 -21.85 -6.58 -1.08
N LEU A 191 -21.48 -5.46 -1.70
CA LEU A 191 -21.83 -5.18 -3.09
C LEU A 191 -21.24 -6.20 -4.07
N PHE A 192 -20.00 -6.62 -3.86
CA PHE A 192 -19.35 -7.67 -4.65
C PHE A 192 -20.12 -9.00 -4.56
N ARG A 193 -20.56 -9.39 -3.38
CA ARG A 193 -21.35 -10.62 -3.17
C ARG A 193 -22.74 -10.56 -3.82
N VAL A 194 -23.37 -9.38 -3.82
CA VAL A 194 -24.63 -9.16 -4.57
C VAL A 194 -24.40 -9.31 -6.09
N GLN A 195 -23.31 -8.74 -6.61
CA GLN A 195 -22.97 -8.84 -8.05
C GLN A 195 -22.70 -10.27 -8.49
N ASN A 196 -22.08 -11.08 -7.62
CA ASN A 196 -21.82 -12.50 -7.88
C ASN A 196 -23.02 -13.42 -7.58
N HIS A 197 -24.19 -12.86 -7.24
CA HIS A 197 -25.39 -13.61 -6.89
C HIS A 197 -25.23 -14.53 -5.66
N GLU A 198 -24.29 -14.23 -4.77
CA GLU A 198 -24.15 -14.92 -3.48
C GLU A 198 -25.11 -14.37 -2.42
N LEU A 199 -25.60 -13.14 -2.63
CA LEU A 199 -26.55 -12.43 -1.78
C LEU A 199 -27.63 -11.83 -2.67
N SER A 200 -28.90 -11.88 -2.25
CA SER A 200 -29.95 -11.18 -2.98
C SER A 200 -29.78 -9.65 -2.87
N PRO A 201 -30.27 -8.85 -3.83
CA PRO A 201 -30.19 -7.39 -3.74
C PRO A 201 -30.86 -6.81 -2.48
N ALA A 202 -31.96 -7.42 -2.02
CA ALA A 202 -32.68 -6.98 -0.82
C ALA A 202 -31.88 -7.26 0.46
N GLU A 203 -31.29 -8.45 0.58
CA GLU A 203 -30.40 -8.79 1.71
C GLU A 203 -29.15 -7.90 1.72
N GLY A 204 -28.59 -7.58 0.55
CA GLY A 204 -27.46 -6.67 0.44
C GLY A 204 -27.77 -5.25 0.91
N GLU A 205 -28.94 -4.72 0.56
CA GLU A 205 -29.39 -3.41 1.05
C GLU A 205 -29.61 -3.41 2.57
N GLU A 206 -30.20 -4.46 3.13
CA GLU A 206 -30.36 -4.65 4.57
C GLU A 206 -29.00 -4.72 5.28
N ASP A 207 -28.06 -5.48 4.75
CA ASP A 207 -26.71 -5.63 5.31
C ASP A 207 -25.94 -4.30 5.29
N VAL A 208 -26.02 -3.53 4.20
CA VAL A 208 -25.41 -2.20 4.12
C VAL A 208 -26.06 -1.24 5.11
N ALA A 209 -27.39 -1.22 5.21
CA ALA A 209 -28.08 -0.37 6.18
C ALA A 209 -27.67 -0.72 7.63
N ARG A 210 -27.59 -2.01 7.95
CA ARG A 210 -27.15 -2.50 9.26
C ARG A 210 -25.70 -2.15 9.57
N LEU A 211 -24.81 -2.17 8.58
CA LEU A 211 -23.40 -1.83 8.77
C LEU A 211 -23.19 -0.40 9.29
N TRP A 212 -24.04 0.53 8.85
CA TRP A 212 -24.01 1.94 9.25
C TRP A 212 -24.92 2.27 10.43
N ASP A 213 -25.59 1.26 11.02
CA ASP A 213 -26.27 1.43 12.29
C ASP A 213 -25.26 1.83 13.38
N HIS A 214 -25.66 2.75 14.26
CA HIS A 214 -24.75 3.32 15.26
C HIS A 214 -24.16 2.25 16.21
N GLU A 215 -24.93 1.23 16.58
CA GLU A 215 -24.42 0.16 17.47
C GLU A 215 -23.42 -0.73 16.74
N VAL A 216 -23.71 -1.07 15.48
CA VAL A 216 -22.85 -1.93 14.65
C VAL A 216 -21.57 -1.19 14.27
N TYR A 217 -21.68 0.04 13.77
CA TYR A 217 -20.55 0.85 13.36
C TYR A 217 -19.57 1.07 14.52
N ASN A 218 -20.06 1.45 15.70
CA ASN A 218 -19.22 1.62 16.88
C ASN A 218 -18.60 0.30 17.37
N GLY A 219 -19.21 -0.84 17.06
CA GLY A 219 -18.65 -2.18 17.29
C GLY A 219 -17.50 -2.54 16.35
N ILE A 220 -17.30 -1.81 15.23
CA ILE A 220 -16.16 -2.00 14.35
C ILE A 220 -14.91 -1.50 15.07
N GLN A 221 -13.93 -2.40 15.23
CA GLN A 221 -12.65 -2.08 15.84
C GLN A 221 -11.89 -1.04 15.00
N GLY A 222 -11.68 0.16 15.54
CA GLY A 222 -10.83 1.19 14.94
C GLY A 222 -9.36 0.99 15.30
N LEU A 223 -8.77 2.00 15.93
CA LEU A 223 -7.36 2.02 16.34
C LEU A 223 -7.10 1.00 17.46
N TRP A 224 -5.96 0.31 17.41
CA TRP A 224 -5.49 -0.53 18.50
C TRP A 224 -4.70 0.32 19.49
N TYR A 225 -5.17 0.37 20.73
CA TYR A 225 -4.57 1.19 21.80
C TYR A 225 -3.31 0.53 22.41
N ILE A 226 -2.27 0.36 21.58
CA ILE A 226 -1.00 -0.29 21.96
C ILE A 226 0.08 0.68 22.44
N ASN A 227 -0.24 1.97 22.62
CA ASN A 227 0.73 2.99 23.05
C ASN A 227 1.33 2.68 24.43
N GLY A 228 0.59 1.94 25.27
CA GLY A 228 1.07 1.45 26.56
C GLY A 228 2.08 0.29 26.47
N PHE A 229 2.16 -0.41 25.34
CA PHE A 229 2.95 -1.64 25.20
C PHE A 229 4.45 -1.38 25.14
N ALA A 230 5.27 -2.33 25.58
CA ALA A 230 6.72 -2.24 25.37
C ALA A 230 7.06 -2.25 23.86
N PRO A 231 8.17 -1.60 23.42
CA PRO A 231 8.56 -1.57 22.01
C PRO A 231 8.58 -2.94 21.34
N ALA A 232 9.12 -3.96 22.03
CA ALA A 232 9.18 -5.33 21.52
C ALA A 232 7.80 -5.96 21.33
N MET A 233 6.81 -5.61 22.16
CA MET A 233 5.43 -6.10 22.00
C MET A 233 4.75 -5.45 20.79
N ILE A 234 4.98 -4.15 20.56
CA ILE A 234 4.47 -3.45 19.36
C ILE A 234 5.06 -4.10 18.11
N ALA A 235 6.39 -4.32 18.09
CA ALA A 235 7.06 -4.98 16.98
C ALA A 235 6.51 -6.40 16.74
N ALA A 236 6.38 -7.22 17.81
CA ALA A 236 5.82 -8.56 17.69
C ALA A 236 4.36 -8.57 17.17
N THR A 237 3.57 -7.58 17.57
CA THR A 237 2.19 -7.42 17.10
C THR A 237 2.15 -7.11 15.60
N LEU A 238 3.01 -6.21 15.13
CA LEU A 238 3.12 -5.87 13.71
C LEU A 238 3.67 -7.03 12.88
N GLU A 239 4.67 -7.77 13.40
CA GLU A 239 5.20 -8.98 12.75
C GLU A 239 4.12 -10.05 12.59
N GLU A 240 3.31 -10.29 13.63
CA GLU A 240 2.20 -11.24 13.53
C GLU A 240 1.12 -10.76 12.55
N LYS A 241 0.77 -9.46 12.60
CA LYS A 241 -0.18 -8.83 11.66
C LYS A 241 0.25 -9.06 10.21
N TYR A 242 1.54 -8.87 9.91
CA TYR A 242 2.08 -8.99 8.54
C TYR A 242 2.64 -10.37 8.17
N ARG A 243 2.61 -11.36 9.08
CA ARG A 243 3.27 -12.65 8.90
C ARG A 243 2.93 -13.33 7.57
N VAL A 244 1.64 -13.35 7.21
CA VAL A 244 1.17 -14.00 5.98
C VAL A 244 1.61 -13.22 4.75
N VAL A 245 1.42 -11.89 4.74
CA VAL A 245 1.81 -11.02 3.62
C VAL A 245 3.29 -11.11 3.34
N PHE A 246 4.14 -10.93 4.36
CA PHE A 246 5.59 -10.97 4.16
C PHE A 246 6.10 -12.34 3.74
N ARG A 247 5.48 -13.43 4.23
CA ARG A 247 5.79 -14.77 3.74
C ARG A 247 5.49 -14.91 2.25
N LEU A 248 4.29 -14.51 1.81
CA LEU A 248 3.87 -14.60 0.41
C LEU A 248 4.72 -13.71 -0.51
N GLU A 249 4.98 -12.46 -0.10
CA GLU A 249 5.84 -11.54 -0.86
C GLU A 249 7.28 -12.05 -0.96
N LYS A 250 7.82 -12.63 0.12
CA LYS A 250 9.16 -13.22 0.13
C LYS A 250 9.27 -14.44 -0.78
N GLU A 251 8.25 -15.29 -0.79
CA GLU A 251 8.18 -16.44 -1.70
C GLU A 251 8.07 -15.99 -3.17
N ALA A 252 7.22 -15.00 -3.46
CA ALA A 252 7.07 -14.45 -4.80
C ALA A 252 8.38 -13.81 -5.29
N HIS A 253 9.06 -13.04 -4.43
CA HIS A 253 10.36 -12.47 -4.74
C HIS A 253 11.42 -13.56 -5.01
N LYS A 254 11.44 -14.62 -4.20
CA LYS A 254 12.37 -15.74 -4.40
C LYS A 254 12.14 -16.43 -5.74
N ARG A 255 10.87 -16.73 -6.09
CA ARG A 255 10.53 -17.37 -7.38
C ARG A 255 10.97 -16.50 -8.56
N LYS A 256 10.70 -15.19 -8.50
CA LYS A 256 11.13 -14.25 -9.54
C LYS A 256 12.64 -14.23 -9.74
N MET A 257 13.42 -14.23 -8.66
CA MET A 257 14.89 -14.28 -8.73
C MET A 257 15.39 -15.59 -9.36
N GLU A 258 14.76 -16.72 -9.05
CA GLU A 258 15.11 -18.02 -9.64
C GLU A 258 14.78 -18.06 -11.15
N GLU A 259 13.63 -17.52 -11.56
CA GLU A 259 13.24 -17.39 -12.97
C GLU A 259 14.20 -16.48 -13.77
N GLU A 260 14.59 -15.34 -13.20
CA GLU A 260 15.57 -14.43 -13.82
C GLU A 260 16.94 -15.10 -13.98
N GLN A 261 17.41 -15.84 -12.97
CA GLN A 261 18.66 -16.60 -13.05
C GLN A 261 18.61 -17.72 -14.10
N GLN A 262 17.46 -18.42 -14.21
CA GLN A 262 17.27 -19.44 -15.25
C GLN A 262 17.24 -18.83 -16.65
N ALA A 263 16.57 -17.69 -16.83
CA ALA A 263 16.54 -16.97 -18.10
C ALA A 263 17.92 -16.45 -18.51
N GLU A 264 18.69 -15.91 -17.57
CA GLU A 264 20.07 -15.47 -17.82
C GLU A 264 20.98 -16.64 -18.23
N MET A 265 20.90 -17.77 -17.51
CA MET A 265 21.69 -18.95 -17.82
C MET A 265 21.32 -19.52 -19.20
N GLN A 266 20.03 -19.54 -19.56
CA GLN A 266 19.57 -19.96 -20.88
C GLN A 266 20.13 -19.05 -21.99
N MET A 267 20.10 -17.72 -21.81
CA MET A 267 20.69 -16.77 -22.77
C MET A 267 22.20 -16.99 -22.96
N ILE A 268 22.94 -17.27 -21.88
CA ILE A 268 24.38 -17.56 -21.95
C ILE A 268 24.65 -18.87 -22.69
N MET A 269 23.84 -19.91 -22.45
CA MET A 269 23.97 -21.19 -23.16
C MET A 269 23.67 -21.04 -24.65
N ASP A 270 22.61 -20.31 -25.00
CA ASP A 270 22.24 -20.05 -26.40
C ASP A 270 23.32 -19.23 -27.12
N ALA A 271 23.84 -18.18 -26.49
CA ALA A 271 24.94 -17.39 -27.05
C ALA A 271 26.20 -18.24 -27.31
N ARG A 272 26.55 -19.13 -26.37
CA ARG A 272 27.70 -20.04 -26.52
C ARG A 272 27.50 -21.04 -27.67
N ASN A 273 26.29 -21.56 -27.83
CA ASN A 273 25.96 -22.48 -28.91
C ASN A 273 26.01 -21.78 -30.28
N SER A 274 25.55 -20.53 -30.38
CA SER A 274 25.69 -19.73 -31.60
C SER A 274 27.15 -19.50 -31.99
N THR A 275 28.03 -19.17 -31.04
CA THR A 275 29.48 -18.99 -31.34
C THR A 275 30.16 -20.30 -31.79
N GLN A 276 29.71 -21.47 -31.29
CA GLN A 276 30.24 -22.77 -31.72
C GLN A 276 29.79 -23.18 -33.13
N GLN A 277 28.57 -22.81 -33.54
CA GLN A 277 28.11 -23.05 -34.91
C GLN A 277 28.86 -22.20 -35.94
N GLU A 278 29.17 -20.93 -35.63
CA GLU A 278 29.97 -20.08 -36.51
C GLU A 278 31.42 -20.57 -36.67
N THR A 279 32.02 -21.08 -35.59
CA THR A 279 33.39 -21.61 -35.63
C THR A 279 33.49 -22.98 -36.31
N THR A 280 32.42 -23.79 -36.29
CA THR A 280 32.39 -25.08 -36.99
C THR A 280 32.16 -24.92 -38.50
N ASN A 281 31.36 -23.94 -38.94
CA ASN A 281 31.15 -23.67 -40.37
C ASN A 281 32.35 -23.02 -41.09
N GLN A 282 33.31 -22.44 -40.37
CA GLN A 282 34.53 -21.90 -40.99
C GLN A 282 35.62 -22.94 -41.28
N ARG A 283 35.45 -24.22 -40.88
CA ARG A 283 36.50 -25.24 -41.04
C ARG A 283 36.35 -26.18 -42.23
N ASN A 284 35.37 -25.96 -43.12
CA ASN A 284 35.26 -26.66 -44.41
C ASN A 284 35.33 -25.67 -45.60
N PRO A 285 36.53 -25.28 -46.07
CA PRO A 285 36.68 -24.68 -47.38
C PRO A 285 36.79 -25.81 -48.43
N GLU A 286 35.68 -26.46 -48.77
CA GLU A 286 35.63 -27.24 -49.99
C GLU A 286 35.36 -26.31 -51.19
N VAL A 287 36.43 -26.17 -51.96
CA VAL A 287 36.55 -25.61 -53.30
C VAL A 287 35.31 -25.86 -54.16
N HIS A 288 34.50 -24.83 -54.39
CA HIS A 288 33.67 -24.73 -55.59
C HIS A 288 33.78 -23.34 -56.20
N MET A 289 34.70 -23.25 -57.15
CA MET A 289 34.72 -22.22 -58.19
C MET A 289 33.55 -22.46 -59.15
N SER A 290 32.67 -21.48 -59.31
CA SER A 290 32.05 -21.11 -60.59
C SER A 290 31.11 -19.92 -60.36
N THR A 291 31.45 -18.73 -60.84
CA THR A 291 31.18 -18.18 -62.19
C THR A 291 30.02 -17.17 -62.12
N GLN A 292 30.42 -15.89 -62.14
CA GLN A 292 29.84 -14.76 -62.87
C GLN A 292 28.32 -14.71 -63.16
N GLN A 293 27.68 -13.62 -62.73
CA GLN A 293 26.99 -12.57 -63.53
C GLN A 293 26.01 -11.84 -62.60
N VAL A 294 26.27 -10.58 -62.23
CA VAL A 294 25.77 -9.37 -62.93
C VAL A 294 24.34 -9.57 -63.45
N ASP A 295 23.34 -9.11 -62.71
CA ASP A 295 22.39 -8.17 -63.32
C ASP A 295 21.63 -7.30 -62.30
N LYS A 296 21.20 -6.16 -62.83
CA LYS A 296 20.60 -5.01 -62.18
C LYS A 296 19.10 -5.21 -61.94
N LYS A 297 18.60 -4.33 -61.04
CA LYS A 297 17.32 -3.56 -61.15
C LYS A 297 16.04 -4.17 -60.51
N PRO A 298 14.97 -3.36 -60.28
CA PRO A 298 14.47 -3.06 -58.94
C PRO A 298 12.96 -3.33 -58.76
N ARG A 299 12.40 -2.89 -57.60
CA ARG A 299 10.96 -2.85 -57.23
C ARG A 299 10.36 -4.26 -57.03
N VAL A 300 9.51 -4.50 -56.05
CA VAL A 300 8.14 -3.97 -55.89
C VAL A 300 7.71 -4.17 -54.42
N ALA A 301 7.00 -3.17 -53.89
CA ALA A 301 6.28 -3.25 -52.61
C ALA A 301 5.13 -4.26 -52.68
N SER A 302 5.07 -5.23 -51.77
CA SER A 302 3.91 -6.11 -51.60
C SER A 302 3.02 -5.64 -50.45
N ASN A 303 1.92 -4.99 -50.81
CA ASN A 303 0.74 -4.91 -49.98
C ASN A 303 0.08 -6.30 -49.92
N HIS A 304 -0.06 -6.87 -48.73
CA HIS A 304 -0.93 -8.01 -48.48
C HIS A 304 -2.34 -7.52 -48.16
N PRO A 305 -3.38 -7.85 -48.96
CA PRO A 305 -4.74 -7.83 -48.47
C PRO A 305 -5.05 -9.14 -47.74
N VAL A 306 -5.42 -9.03 -46.47
CA VAL A 306 -6.02 -10.10 -45.68
C VAL A 306 -7.42 -10.38 -46.24
N GLN A 307 -7.59 -11.54 -46.87
CA GLN A 307 -8.90 -12.07 -47.25
C GLN A 307 -9.63 -12.55 -45.98
N LEU A 308 -10.63 -11.78 -45.56
CA LEU A 308 -11.65 -12.21 -44.61
C LEU A 308 -12.59 -13.21 -45.31
N ALA A 309 -12.55 -14.45 -44.86
CA ALA A 309 -13.53 -15.46 -45.24
C ALA A 309 -14.91 -15.09 -44.64
N PRO A 310 -16.00 -15.12 -45.42
CA PRO A 310 -17.34 -14.97 -44.87
C PRO A 310 -17.72 -16.25 -44.10
N GLN A 311 -17.79 -16.14 -42.78
CA GLN A 311 -18.45 -17.15 -41.96
C GLN A 311 -19.95 -17.15 -42.28
N GLN A 312 -20.41 -18.24 -42.89
CA GLN A 312 -21.82 -18.55 -43.02
C GLN A 312 -22.40 -18.83 -41.62
N TYR A 313 -23.11 -17.85 -41.06
CA TYR A 313 -24.00 -18.08 -39.94
C TYR A 313 -25.20 -18.92 -40.41
N LYS A 314 -25.27 -20.17 -39.96
CA LYS A 314 -26.51 -20.95 -39.95
C LYS A 314 -27.46 -20.26 -38.97
N VAL A 315 -28.46 -19.56 -39.50
CA VAL A 315 -29.66 -19.17 -38.77
C VAL A 315 -30.41 -20.48 -38.50
N VAL A 316 -30.30 -20.97 -37.27
CA VAL A 316 -31.20 -22.00 -36.74
C VAL A 316 -32.42 -21.25 -36.24
N ASP A 317 -33.47 -21.22 -37.07
CA ASP A 317 -34.83 -20.83 -36.66
C ASP A 317 -35.37 -21.94 -35.74
N GLU A 318 -34.97 -21.89 -34.47
CA GLU A 318 -35.69 -22.55 -33.38
C GLU A 318 -36.64 -21.53 -32.77
N HIS A 319 -37.86 -21.47 -33.32
CA HIS A 319 -39.01 -20.86 -32.67
C HIS A 319 -39.38 -21.67 -31.42
N LEU A 320 -38.59 -21.54 -30.35
CA LEU A 320 -39.04 -21.89 -29.01
C LEU A 320 -40.17 -20.93 -28.65
N HIS A 321 -41.36 -21.47 -28.39
CA HIS A 321 -42.41 -20.77 -27.65
C HIS A 321 -41.86 -20.40 -26.27
N GLN A 322 -41.27 -19.20 -26.16
CA GLN A 322 -40.88 -18.64 -24.88
C GLN A 322 -42.13 -18.40 -24.07
N ASN A 323 -42.14 -18.94 -22.85
CA ASN A 323 -43.22 -18.72 -21.90
C ASN A 323 -43.29 -17.20 -21.62
N PRO A 324 -44.45 -16.53 -21.83
CA PRO A 324 -44.59 -15.08 -21.66
C PRO A 324 -44.35 -14.61 -20.21
N GLU A 325 -44.27 -15.52 -19.24
CA GLU A 325 -43.82 -15.21 -17.88
C GLU A 325 -42.30 -15.07 -17.78
N GLN A 326 -41.54 -15.89 -18.51
CA GLN A 326 -40.09 -15.86 -18.50
C GLN A 326 -39.55 -14.62 -19.22
N GLU A 327 -40.22 -14.20 -20.30
CA GLU A 327 -39.90 -12.96 -21.00
C GLU A 327 -40.17 -11.72 -20.13
N ARG A 328 -41.26 -11.73 -19.35
CA ARG A 328 -41.54 -10.66 -18.37
C ARG A 328 -40.50 -10.60 -17.26
N ALA A 329 -40.11 -11.74 -16.69
CA ALA A 329 -39.07 -11.79 -15.67
C ALA A 329 -37.70 -11.32 -16.21
N GLN A 330 -37.36 -11.66 -17.46
CA GLN A 330 -36.14 -11.17 -18.10
C GLN A 330 -36.18 -9.66 -18.35
N GLN A 331 -37.32 -9.12 -18.81
CA GLN A 331 -37.49 -7.68 -19.00
C GLN A 331 -37.40 -6.91 -17.67
N GLU A 332 -37.98 -7.44 -16.60
CA GLU A 332 -37.94 -6.82 -15.28
C GLU A 332 -36.52 -6.84 -14.69
N LYS A 333 -35.78 -7.95 -14.87
CA LYS A 333 -34.35 -8.03 -14.52
C LYS A 333 -33.52 -6.99 -15.29
N LEU A 334 -33.66 -6.92 -16.61
CA LEU A 334 -32.97 -5.93 -17.45
C LEU A 334 -33.27 -4.49 -17.02
N ARG A 335 -34.52 -4.21 -16.65
CA ARG A 335 -34.93 -2.89 -16.18
C ARG A 335 -34.31 -2.54 -14.83
N SER A 336 -34.27 -3.51 -13.90
CA SER A 336 -33.61 -3.37 -12.60
C SER A 336 -32.11 -3.13 -12.76
N ASP A 337 -31.43 -3.90 -13.62
CA ASP A 337 -30.00 -3.77 -13.89
C ASP A 337 -29.65 -2.39 -14.49
N LEU A 338 -30.47 -1.91 -15.42
CA LEU A 338 -30.36 -0.56 -15.99
C LEU A 338 -30.57 0.54 -14.95
N GLU A 339 -31.58 0.41 -14.10
CA GLU A 339 -31.85 1.39 -13.05
C GLU A 339 -30.69 1.46 -12.05
N TRP A 340 -30.13 0.30 -11.68
CA TRP A 340 -28.96 0.22 -10.82
C TRP A 340 -27.75 0.91 -11.47
N GLN A 341 -27.44 0.61 -12.74
CA GLN A 341 -26.32 1.25 -13.45
C GLN A 341 -26.47 2.77 -13.49
N MET A 342 -27.68 3.27 -13.72
CA MET A 342 -27.97 4.71 -13.70
C MET A 342 -27.81 5.35 -12.31
N LYS A 343 -28.09 4.62 -11.23
CA LYS A 343 -27.88 5.10 -9.86
C LYS A 343 -26.39 5.18 -9.55
N THR A 344 -25.63 4.14 -9.88
CA THR A 344 -24.17 4.07 -9.65
C THR A 344 -23.44 5.15 -10.45
N GLN A 345 -23.84 5.37 -11.71
CA GLN A 345 -23.29 6.46 -12.52
C GLN A 345 -23.58 7.84 -11.89
N ARG A 346 -24.80 8.07 -11.39
CA ARG A 346 -25.14 9.32 -10.70
C ARG A 346 -24.30 9.55 -9.44
N VAL A 347 -24.02 8.51 -8.66
CA VAL A 347 -23.16 8.61 -7.48
C VAL A 347 -21.73 8.98 -7.88
N ALA A 348 -21.18 8.38 -8.94
CA ALA A 348 -19.86 8.72 -9.46
C ALA A 348 -19.79 10.18 -9.96
N GLU A 349 -20.79 10.63 -10.72
CA GLU A 349 -20.90 12.01 -11.20
C GLU A 349 -21.02 13.01 -10.02
N TYR A 350 -21.78 12.66 -8.98
CA TYR A 350 -21.90 13.49 -7.79
C TYR A 350 -20.59 13.56 -6.99
N ARG A 351 -19.85 12.44 -6.88
CA ARG A 351 -18.52 12.41 -6.27
C ARG A 351 -17.55 13.32 -7.01
N ASP A 352 -17.54 13.26 -8.34
CA ASP A 352 -16.67 14.10 -9.17
C ASP A 352 -17.09 15.58 -9.13
N TYR A 353 -18.40 15.85 -9.06
CA TYR A 353 -18.94 17.18 -8.83
C TYR A 353 -18.47 17.77 -7.50
N LEU A 354 -18.57 17.01 -6.40
CA LEU A 354 -18.08 17.44 -5.09
C LEU A 354 -16.56 17.69 -5.10
N ARG A 355 -15.79 16.82 -5.75
CA ARG A 355 -14.34 17.03 -5.97
C ARG A 355 -14.06 18.29 -6.78
N SER A 356 -14.85 18.58 -7.81
CA SER A 356 -14.70 19.78 -8.65
C SER A 356 -15.02 21.09 -7.91
N ARG A 357 -15.89 21.00 -6.89
CA ARG A 357 -16.31 22.11 -6.01
C ARG A 357 -15.50 22.25 -4.73
N ALA A 358 -14.55 21.36 -4.46
CA ALA A 358 -13.58 21.56 -3.39
C ALA A 358 -12.93 22.95 -3.55
N SER A 359 -12.84 23.69 -2.44
CA SER A 359 -12.44 25.09 -2.34
C SER A 359 -11.23 25.44 -3.23
N PRO A 360 -11.15 26.68 -3.77
CA PRO A 360 -9.92 27.18 -4.41
C PRO A 360 -8.65 26.92 -3.58
N ASP A 361 -8.74 26.91 -2.25
CA ASP A 361 -7.63 26.57 -1.36
C ASP A 361 -7.21 25.09 -1.48
N ALA A 362 -8.16 24.17 -1.63
CA ALA A 362 -7.85 22.76 -1.86
C ALA A 362 -7.17 22.55 -3.22
N LYS A 363 -7.61 23.29 -4.25
CA LYS A 363 -6.96 23.28 -5.58
C LYS A 363 -5.55 23.87 -5.53
N TYR A 364 -5.36 24.98 -4.81
CA TYR A 364 -4.05 25.60 -4.61
C TYR A 364 -3.08 24.66 -3.88
N ILE A 365 -3.53 23.97 -2.83
CA ILE A 365 -2.73 22.98 -2.10
C ILE A 365 -2.36 21.80 -3.01
N MET A 366 -3.26 21.32 -3.86
CA MET A 366 -2.95 20.27 -4.84
C MET A 366 -1.92 20.72 -5.87
N GLU A 367 -2.00 21.95 -6.35
CA GLU A 367 -1.03 22.52 -7.29
C GLU A 367 0.36 22.71 -6.65
N LEU A 368 0.38 23.15 -5.38
CA LEU A 368 1.61 23.29 -4.59
C LEU A 368 2.29 21.92 -4.35
N ALA A 369 1.50 20.90 -4.00
CA ALA A 369 1.97 19.54 -3.78
C ALA A 369 2.53 18.91 -5.08
N ALA A 370 1.89 19.15 -6.22
CA ALA A 370 2.36 18.71 -7.52
C ALA A 370 3.69 19.37 -7.93
N ARG A 371 3.84 20.69 -7.68
CA ARG A 371 5.09 21.43 -7.93
C ARG A 371 6.25 20.95 -7.07
N ASN A 372 6.02 20.74 -5.78
CA ASN A 372 7.05 20.23 -4.87
C ASN A 372 7.48 18.81 -5.24
N SER A 373 6.56 17.97 -5.70
CA SER A 373 6.86 16.62 -6.19
C SER A 373 7.71 16.61 -7.47
N GLN A 374 7.61 17.65 -8.31
CA GLN A 374 8.48 17.81 -9.48
C GLN A 374 9.88 18.33 -9.13
N MET A 375 10.01 19.18 -8.11
CA MET A 375 11.33 19.66 -7.65
C MET A 375 12.16 18.58 -6.98
N MET A 376 11.52 17.63 -6.28
CA MET A 376 12.21 16.48 -5.67
C MET A 376 12.69 15.41 -6.68
N ARG A 377 12.36 15.56 -7.98
CA ARG A 377 12.78 14.64 -9.06
C ARG A 377 13.93 15.18 -9.91
N LYS A 378 14.49 16.33 -9.57
CA LYS A 378 15.74 16.86 -10.14
C LYS A 378 16.81 16.82 -9.06
#